data_AF-D2VFW3-F1
#
_entry.id   AF-D2VFW3-F1
#
_cell.length_a   1.000
_cell.length_b   1.000
_cell.length_c   1.000
_cell.angle_alpha   90.00
_cell.angle_beta   90.00
_cell.angle_gamma   90.00
#
_symmetry.space_group_name_H-M   'P 1'
#
loop_
_entity.id
_entity.type
_entity.pdbx_description
1 polymer ?
#
loop_
_entity_poly.entity_id
_entity_poly.type
_entity_poly.pdbx_seq_one_letter_code
_entity_poly.pdbx_strand_id
1 'polypeptide(L)'
;MMNDYQQQQQSAAFVNIANMFNQQMQMNYRLVTNQTLDIYYQYLSNGFPMADRRVLERVLEYNSITANDYSVNNTLSSSMMSHLYSSISEFEKDQCLLFTLQAMCLQQLGQRETANLIYSNARQIMGKYFDDLDSQSMMVAMTFMGLYLIGEGENRKAKNILSSVKSAIAPYKNPADVLQSNNNPMPSFSLSSNEKQQDDDTISEWVITQPKCFTSFLVDTQLRGLEAYFGEEENPKTYILDGFETLGNNNLNLSKLREMIPDCRVLNKEAIDSLLSLLPALECLAKVVLTNFNKAPTLKLLYSLMFKQAHLDILKNAEESIRDIPQILNVCSQVIELTRDELFSFLPIVATKPIVMASTLRVHYFSSLDSTENFNDDLRALKILSKNFKAIQASCAPLIKALESLIYLQQRNSASGIESLFDFGEDIFSIESLSNSSPSSSNCSKENLTPQTIFDTYQSDYAPLFRDFGIDMEIVDVFIENMSEQEKLFHNDKTKLAEKRMELVESFKAISGKKKDVFGIVACEFLKKQLLFNENN
;
A
#
# COMPACT_ATOMS: atom_id res chain seq x y z
N MET A 1 -51.40 28.26 -35.82
CA MET A 1 -51.51 29.06 -34.56
C MET A 1 -51.77 28.19 -33.33
N MET A 2 -52.89 27.46 -33.22
CA MET A 2 -53.15 26.64 -32.01
C MET A 2 -52.24 25.40 -31.91
N ASN A 3 -51.88 24.79 -33.04
CA ASN A 3 -50.94 23.65 -33.09
C ASN A 3 -49.49 24.05 -32.77
N ASP A 4 -49.04 25.23 -33.18
CA ASP A 4 -47.67 25.69 -32.95
C ASP A 4 -47.41 25.96 -31.45
N TYR A 5 -48.43 26.44 -30.74
CA TYR A 5 -48.36 26.68 -29.30
C TYR A 5 -48.31 25.38 -28.48
N GLN A 6 -49.09 24.36 -28.86
CA GLN A 6 -49.02 23.04 -28.22
C GLN A 6 -47.68 22.34 -28.49
N GLN A 7 -47.11 22.50 -29.69
CA GLN A 7 -45.82 21.93 -30.04
C GLN A 7 -44.66 22.62 -29.29
N GLN A 8 -44.73 23.94 -29.09
CA GLN A 8 -43.78 24.67 -28.25
C GLN A 8 -43.88 24.28 -26.77
N GLN A 9 -45.08 24.09 -26.23
CA GLN A 9 -45.26 23.63 -24.85
C GLN A 9 -44.74 22.21 -24.62
N GLN A 10 -44.95 21.29 -25.57
CA GLN A 10 -44.37 19.95 -25.50
C GLN A 10 -42.84 19.99 -25.58
N SER A 11 -42.27 20.79 -26.49
CA SER A 11 -40.82 20.97 -26.58
C SER A 11 -40.22 21.53 -25.29
N ALA A 12 -40.87 22.51 -24.66
CA ALA A 12 -40.43 23.07 -23.39
C ALA A 12 -40.51 22.06 -22.23
N ALA A 13 -41.55 21.22 -22.20
CA ALA A 13 -41.68 20.15 -21.21
C ALA A 13 -40.60 19.08 -21.36
N PHE A 14 -40.26 18.67 -22.59
CA PHE A 14 -39.16 17.72 -22.84
C PHE A 14 -37.80 18.28 -22.41
N VAL A 15 -37.53 19.56 -22.71
CA VAL A 15 -36.30 20.23 -22.27
C VAL A 15 -36.23 20.31 -20.74
N ASN A 16 -37.33 20.62 -20.06
CA ASN A 16 -37.37 20.65 -18.60
C ASN A 16 -37.14 19.28 -17.98
N ILE A 17 -37.72 18.20 -18.54
CA ILE A 17 -37.48 16.83 -18.07
C ILE A 17 -36.02 16.43 -18.28
N ALA A 18 -35.44 16.75 -19.44
CA ALA A 18 -34.02 16.48 -19.71
C ALA A 18 -33.10 17.24 -18.74
N ASN A 19 -33.41 18.50 -18.44
CA ASN A 19 -32.66 19.31 -17.48
C ASN A 19 -32.77 18.75 -16.05
N MET A 20 -33.96 18.35 -15.61
CA MET A 20 -34.15 17.70 -14.30
C MET A 20 -33.38 16.39 -14.19
N PHE A 21 -33.41 15.55 -15.24
CA PHE A 21 -32.67 14.30 -15.28
C PHE A 21 -31.15 14.53 -15.25
N ASN A 22 -30.66 15.53 -15.99
CA ASN A 22 -29.26 15.94 -15.96
C ASN A 22 -28.84 16.46 -14.58
N GLN A 23 -29.67 17.28 -13.92
CA GLN A 23 -29.41 17.74 -12.55
C GLN A 23 -29.37 16.60 -11.54
N GLN A 24 -30.29 15.63 -11.63
CA GLN A 24 -30.30 14.47 -10.75
C GLN A 24 -29.08 13.57 -10.98
N MET A 25 -28.71 13.32 -12.23
CA MET A 25 -27.47 12.61 -12.60
C MET A 25 -26.22 13.31 -12.03
N GLN A 26 -26.15 14.64 -12.11
CA GLN A 26 -25.03 15.42 -11.56
C GLN A 26 -24.97 15.37 -10.03
N MET A 27 -26.11 15.48 -9.35
CA MET A 27 -26.15 15.35 -7.89
C MET A 27 -25.69 13.95 -7.45
N ASN A 28 -26.15 12.90 -8.14
CA ASN A 28 -25.74 11.54 -7.87
C ASN A 28 -24.23 11.35 -8.13
N TYR A 29 -23.70 11.90 -9.22
CA TYR A 29 -22.27 11.85 -9.52
C TYR A 29 -21.43 12.56 -8.44
N ARG A 30 -21.86 13.74 -7.97
CA ARG A 30 -21.17 14.48 -6.90
C ARG A 30 -21.18 13.71 -5.59
N LEU A 31 -22.32 13.13 -5.21
CA LEU A 31 -22.45 12.31 -4.00
C LEU A 31 -21.53 11.10 -4.05
N VAL A 32 -21.55 10.33 -5.15
CA VAL A 32 -20.70 9.16 -5.34
C VAL A 32 -19.22 9.54 -5.33
N THR A 33 -18.87 10.68 -5.93
CA THR A 33 -17.48 11.14 -5.97
C THR A 33 -16.99 11.60 -4.61
N ASN A 34 -17.79 12.35 -3.85
CA ASN A 34 -17.46 12.74 -2.48
C ASN A 34 -17.30 11.50 -1.58
N GLN A 35 -18.21 10.52 -1.70
CA GLN A 35 -18.09 9.26 -0.98
C GLN A 35 -16.79 8.52 -1.32
N THR A 36 -16.40 8.51 -2.59
CA THR A 36 -15.16 7.87 -3.03
C THR A 36 -13.93 8.57 -2.46
N LEU A 37 -13.94 9.90 -2.37
CA LEU A 37 -12.88 10.66 -1.70
C LEU A 37 -12.85 10.38 -0.19
N ASP A 38 -14.00 10.37 0.48
CA ASP A 38 -14.08 10.05 1.90
C ASP A 38 -13.50 8.66 2.19
N ILE A 39 -13.88 7.65 1.40
CA ILE A 39 -13.33 6.30 1.50
C ILE A 39 -11.81 6.31 1.28
N TYR A 40 -11.31 7.06 0.30
CA TYR A 40 -9.87 7.16 0.07
C TYR A 40 -9.12 7.74 1.28
N TYR A 41 -9.53 8.92 1.75
CA TYR A 41 -8.84 9.57 2.86
C TYR A 41 -8.98 8.79 4.17
N GLN A 42 -10.11 8.10 4.37
CA GLN A 42 -10.37 7.35 5.60
C GLN A 42 -9.71 5.97 5.62
N TYR A 43 -9.69 5.24 4.49
CA TYR A 43 -9.33 3.83 4.47
C TYR A 43 -8.22 3.47 3.48
N LEU A 44 -8.14 4.11 2.31
CA LEU A 44 -7.26 3.66 1.21
C LEU A 44 -5.95 4.43 1.11
N SER A 45 -5.87 5.61 1.72
CA SER A 45 -4.65 6.43 1.76
C SER A 45 -3.55 5.81 2.63
N ASN A 46 -3.85 4.74 3.37
CA ASN A 46 -2.92 4.09 4.30
C ASN A 46 -2.31 5.08 5.31
N GLY A 47 -3.04 6.15 5.66
CA GLY A 47 -2.58 7.20 6.56
C GLY A 47 -1.76 8.32 5.91
N PHE A 48 -1.36 8.16 4.64
CA PHE A 48 -0.52 9.13 3.91
C PHE A 48 -1.11 9.43 2.53
N PRO A 49 -2.08 10.36 2.43
CA PRO A 49 -2.69 10.69 1.15
C PRO A 49 -1.67 11.32 0.21
N MET A 50 -1.57 10.78 -1.00
CA MET A 50 -0.66 11.25 -2.05
C MET A 50 -1.09 12.55 -2.72
N ALA A 51 -2.31 13.00 -2.45
CA ALA A 51 -2.93 14.19 -3.02
C ALA A 51 -3.65 14.96 -1.91
N ASP A 52 -3.56 16.29 -1.95
CA ASP A 52 -4.33 17.15 -1.05
C ASP A 52 -5.81 17.10 -1.42
N ARG A 53 -6.65 16.87 -0.40
CA ARG A 53 -8.11 16.82 -0.55
C ARG A 53 -8.67 18.09 -1.17
N ARG A 54 -8.10 19.25 -0.82
CA ARG A 54 -8.53 20.56 -1.34
C ARG A 54 -8.33 20.67 -2.84
N VAL A 55 -7.29 20.03 -3.39
CA VAL A 55 -7.06 20.01 -4.84
C VAL A 55 -8.19 19.26 -5.53
N LEU A 56 -8.54 18.08 -5.02
CA LEU A 56 -9.59 17.23 -5.58
C LEU A 56 -10.99 17.84 -5.41
N GLU A 57 -11.27 18.49 -4.28
CA GLU A 57 -12.54 19.18 -4.04
C GLU A 57 -12.72 20.37 -5.00
N ARG A 58 -11.65 21.13 -5.29
CA ARG A 58 -11.71 22.21 -6.31
C ARG A 58 -12.06 21.67 -7.69
N VAL A 59 -11.56 20.49 -8.07
CA VAL A 59 -11.92 19.86 -9.35
C VAL A 59 -13.42 19.55 -9.40
N LEU A 60 -13.99 19.07 -8.30
CA LEU A 60 -15.42 18.76 -8.22
C LEU A 60 -16.30 19.99 -8.29
N GLU A 61 -15.91 21.07 -7.63
CA GLU A 61 -16.62 22.35 -7.70
C GLU A 61 -16.64 22.86 -9.12
N TYR A 62 -15.51 22.85 -9.83
CA TYR A 62 -15.43 23.31 -11.21
C TYR A 62 -16.30 22.47 -12.18
N ASN A 63 -16.28 21.14 -12.06
CA ASN A 63 -17.13 20.26 -12.86
C ASN A 63 -18.63 20.52 -12.60
N SER A 64 -19.01 20.90 -11.38
CA SER A 64 -20.41 21.21 -11.05
C SER A 64 -20.89 22.55 -11.64
N ILE A 65 -19.98 23.52 -11.79
CA ILE A 65 -20.29 24.84 -12.39
C ILE A 65 -20.38 24.71 -13.91
N THR A 66 -19.37 24.11 -14.55
CA THR A 66 -19.34 23.95 -16.02
C THR A 66 -20.47 23.07 -16.57
N ALA A 67 -20.94 22.10 -15.79
CA ALA A 67 -22.06 21.25 -16.20
C ALA A 67 -23.44 21.93 -16.10
N ASN A 68 -23.56 23.05 -15.38
CA ASN A 68 -24.80 23.83 -15.24
C ASN A 68 -24.88 25.04 -16.21
N ASP A 69 -23.73 25.51 -16.71
CA ASP A 69 -23.63 26.80 -17.43
C ASP A 69 -23.73 26.72 -18.97
N TYR A 70 -24.29 25.64 -19.55
CA TYR A 70 -24.61 25.63 -21.00
C TYR A 70 -25.66 26.68 -21.42
N SER A 71 -26.23 27.48 -20.49
CA SER A 71 -27.25 28.50 -20.80
C SER A 71 -27.07 29.89 -20.16
N VAL A 72 -26.01 30.17 -19.38
CA VAL A 72 -25.87 31.47 -18.71
C VAL A 72 -24.66 32.25 -19.22
N ASN A 73 -24.96 33.21 -20.08
CA ASN A 73 -24.14 34.35 -20.51
C ASN A 73 -22.93 34.69 -19.61
N ASN A 74 -21.76 34.18 -20.00
CA ASN A 74 -20.49 34.88 -20.28
C ASN A 74 -20.05 36.15 -19.49
N THR A 75 -20.60 36.47 -18.32
CA THR A 75 -20.38 37.82 -17.75
C THR A 75 -20.09 37.94 -16.26
N LEU A 76 -20.09 36.88 -15.44
CA LEU A 76 -19.75 37.06 -14.01
C LEU A 76 -18.95 35.96 -13.30
N SER A 77 -18.66 34.82 -13.94
CA SER A 77 -17.90 33.72 -13.30
C SER A 77 -16.45 33.57 -13.80
N SER A 78 -16.05 34.25 -14.89
CA SER A 78 -14.71 34.06 -15.46
C SER A 78 -13.59 34.77 -14.68
N SER A 79 -13.81 35.94 -14.07
CA SER A 79 -12.69 36.67 -13.44
C SER A 79 -12.25 36.06 -12.11
N MET A 80 -13.16 35.56 -11.27
CA MET A 80 -12.77 34.89 -10.01
C MET A 80 -12.24 33.46 -10.23
N MET A 81 -12.74 32.73 -11.22
CA MET A 81 -12.26 31.36 -11.52
C MET A 81 -11.04 31.30 -12.43
N SER A 82 -10.84 32.29 -13.32
CA SER A 82 -9.57 32.46 -14.06
C SER A 82 -8.37 32.72 -13.15
N HIS A 83 -8.60 33.12 -11.89
CA HIS A 83 -7.53 33.26 -10.89
C HIS A 83 -7.21 31.95 -10.15
N LEU A 84 -8.08 30.93 -10.19
CA LEU A 84 -7.90 29.68 -9.43
C LEU A 84 -7.14 28.58 -10.19
N TYR A 85 -7.16 28.59 -11.52
CA TYR A 85 -6.27 27.79 -12.36
C TYR A 85 -5.57 28.71 -13.37
N SER A 86 -4.27 28.89 -13.21
CA SER A 86 -3.44 29.69 -14.12
C SER A 86 -3.28 29.06 -15.51
N SER A 87 -3.66 27.78 -15.68
CA SER A 87 -3.79 27.12 -16.99
C SER A 87 -4.87 26.03 -16.96
N ILE A 88 -5.64 25.92 -18.05
CA ILE A 88 -6.61 24.83 -18.27
C ILE A 88 -5.93 23.45 -18.22
N SER A 89 -4.64 23.38 -18.60
CA SER A 89 -3.87 22.15 -18.56
C SER A 89 -3.66 21.62 -17.14
N GLU A 90 -3.32 22.46 -16.15
CA GLU A 90 -3.17 21.98 -14.76
C GLU A 90 -4.49 21.44 -14.20
N PHE A 91 -5.62 22.06 -14.55
CA PHE A 91 -6.94 21.55 -14.18
C PHE A 91 -7.21 20.16 -14.77
N GLU A 92 -6.94 19.95 -16.06
CA GLU A 92 -7.13 18.65 -16.69
C GLU A 92 -6.24 17.57 -16.03
N LYS A 93 -5.01 17.91 -15.62
CA LYS A 93 -4.12 16.99 -14.89
C LYS A 93 -4.68 16.61 -13.51
N ASP A 94 -5.18 17.58 -12.74
CA ASP A 94 -5.86 17.33 -11.47
C ASP A 94 -7.14 16.50 -11.65
N GLN A 95 -7.86 16.71 -12.75
CA GLN A 95 -9.02 15.89 -13.13
C GLN A 95 -8.63 14.45 -13.48
N CYS A 96 -7.50 14.25 -14.16
CA CYS A 96 -6.95 12.93 -14.44
C CYS A 96 -6.61 12.18 -13.14
N LEU A 97 -5.97 12.87 -12.19
CA LEU A 97 -5.68 12.35 -10.85
C LEU A 97 -6.97 11.93 -10.12
N LEU A 98 -7.99 12.78 -10.12
CA LEU A 98 -9.27 12.45 -9.51
C LEU A 98 -9.88 11.17 -10.14
N PHE A 99 -9.95 11.08 -11.46
CA PHE A 99 -10.55 9.92 -12.12
C PHE A 99 -9.75 8.62 -11.88
N THR A 100 -8.41 8.67 -11.93
CA THR A 100 -7.58 7.48 -11.66
C THR A 100 -7.73 7.01 -10.21
N LEU A 101 -7.75 7.92 -9.24
CA LEU A 101 -8.03 7.63 -7.84
C LEU A 101 -9.41 6.98 -7.68
N GLN A 102 -10.45 7.58 -8.26
CA GLN A 102 -11.82 7.05 -8.17
C GLN A 102 -11.93 5.65 -8.76
N ALA A 103 -11.33 5.44 -9.95
CA ALA A 103 -11.35 4.13 -10.60
C ALA A 103 -10.69 3.05 -9.73
N MET A 104 -9.54 3.37 -9.10
CA MET A 104 -8.87 2.46 -8.18
C MET A 104 -9.75 2.13 -6.96
N CYS A 105 -10.32 3.15 -6.30
CA CYS A 105 -11.20 2.94 -5.14
C CYS A 105 -12.42 2.08 -5.49
N LEU A 106 -13.09 2.38 -6.61
CA LEU A 106 -14.27 1.63 -7.05
C LEU A 106 -13.95 0.19 -7.45
N GLN A 107 -12.76 -0.06 -8.03
CA GLN A 107 -12.28 -1.41 -8.28
C GLN A 107 -12.11 -2.19 -6.97
N GLN A 108 -11.48 -1.60 -5.95
CA GLN A 108 -11.31 -2.22 -4.63
C GLN A 108 -12.66 -2.50 -3.94
N LEU A 109 -13.69 -1.70 -4.19
CA LEU A 109 -15.05 -1.93 -3.69
C LEU A 109 -15.86 -2.96 -4.52
N GLY A 110 -15.30 -3.48 -5.60
CA GLY A 110 -15.97 -4.42 -6.50
C GLY A 110 -17.02 -3.78 -7.41
N GLN A 111 -16.95 -2.46 -7.62
CA GLN A 111 -17.78 -1.72 -8.59
C GLN A 111 -17.07 -1.59 -9.95
N ARG A 112 -16.71 -2.73 -10.54
CA ARG A 112 -15.81 -2.80 -11.71
C ARG A 112 -16.33 -2.08 -12.95
N GLU A 113 -17.63 -2.15 -13.24
CA GLU A 113 -18.21 -1.48 -14.41
C GLU A 113 -18.06 0.05 -14.34
N THR A 114 -18.40 0.62 -13.19
CA THR A 114 -18.23 2.06 -12.91
C THR A 114 -16.76 2.45 -12.92
N ALA A 115 -15.90 1.63 -12.31
CA ALA A 115 -14.45 1.85 -12.31
C ALA A 115 -13.88 1.91 -13.74
N ASN A 116 -14.29 0.98 -14.62
CA ASN A 116 -13.86 0.93 -16.02
C ASN A 116 -14.28 2.17 -16.81
N LEU A 117 -15.49 2.66 -16.58
CA LEU A 117 -16.00 3.87 -17.22
C LEU A 117 -15.17 5.10 -16.82
N ILE A 118 -14.94 5.28 -15.51
CA ILE A 118 -14.17 6.41 -14.99
C ILE A 118 -12.71 6.31 -15.42
N TYR A 119 -12.12 5.11 -15.39
CA TYR A 119 -10.77 4.86 -15.89
C TYR A 119 -10.62 5.23 -17.37
N SER A 120 -11.62 4.95 -18.20
CA SER A 120 -11.60 5.31 -19.62
C SER A 120 -11.52 6.82 -19.83
N ASN A 121 -12.22 7.60 -19.01
CA ASN A 121 -12.12 9.06 -19.02
C ASN A 121 -10.73 9.53 -18.58
N ALA A 122 -10.20 8.95 -17.49
CA ALA A 122 -8.86 9.25 -16.99
C ALA A 122 -7.79 8.99 -18.06
N ARG A 123 -7.90 7.86 -18.77
CA ARG A 123 -6.98 7.43 -19.82
C ARG A 123 -6.97 8.39 -21.02
N GLN A 124 -8.12 8.97 -21.39
CA GLN A 124 -8.19 9.96 -22.47
C GLN A 124 -7.40 11.22 -22.11
N ILE A 125 -7.54 11.71 -20.87
CA ILE A 125 -6.79 12.87 -20.39
C ILE A 125 -5.31 12.53 -20.26
N MET A 126 -4.98 11.37 -19.67
CA MET A 126 -3.60 10.87 -19.52
C MET A 126 -2.88 10.82 -20.87
N GLY A 127 -3.56 10.39 -21.94
CA GLY A 127 -2.98 10.34 -23.29
C GLY A 127 -2.55 11.70 -23.83
N LYS A 128 -3.13 12.81 -23.37
CA LYS A 128 -2.71 14.18 -23.75
C LYS A 128 -1.46 14.65 -23.00
N TYR A 129 -1.28 14.20 -21.77
CA TYR A 129 -0.27 14.70 -20.83
C TYR A 129 0.74 13.63 -20.40
N PHE A 130 0.84 12.53 -21.16
CA PHE A 130 1.66 11.37 -20.79
C PHE A 130 3.14 11.71 -20.60
N ASP A 131 3.67 12.64 -21.40
CA ASP A 131 5.06 13.07 -21.33
C ASP A 131 5.31 14.16 -20.26
N ASP A 132 4.26 14.71 -19.65
CA ASP A 132 4.33 15.78 -18.65
C ASP A 132 4.47 15.22 -17.23
N LEU A 133 5.54 14.45 -17.02
CA LEU A 133 5.88 13.83 -15.73
C LEU A 133 6.43 14.84 -14.71
N ASP A 134 6.59 16.10 -15.12
CA ASP A 134 6.94 17.20 -14.22
C ASP A 134 5.77 17.60 -13.32
N SER A 135 4.52 17.30 -13.71
CA SER A 135 3.37 17.51 -12.85
C SER A 135 3.26 16.44 -11.76
N GLN A 136 3.11 16.89 -10.50
CA GLN A 136 2.81 16.03 -9.36
C GLN A 136 1.52 15.23 -9.59
N SER A 137 0.49 15.89 -10.12
CA SER A 137 -0.81 15.26 -10.35
C SER A 137 -0.72 14.15 -11.38
N MET A 138 0.03 14.34 -12.46
CA MET A 138 0.25 13.30 -13.46
C MET A 138 1.05 12.12 -12.91
N MET A 139 2.10 12.39 -12.14
CA MET A 139 2.90 11.36 -11.48
C MET A 139 2.05 10.48 -10.55
N VAL A 140 1.24 11.10 -9.68
CA VAL A 140 0.34 10.38 -8.78
C VAL A 140 -0.77 9.65 -9.55
N ALA A 141 -1.34 10.29 -10.58
CA ALA A 141 -2.35 9.69 -11.45
C ALA A 141 -1.81 8.41 -12.13
N MET A 142 -0.58 8.44 -12.63
CA MET A 142 0.07 7.26 -13.23
C MET A 142 0.30 6.14 -12.22
N THR A 143 0.63 6.46 -10.97
CA THR A 143 0.72 5.45 -9.89
C THR A 143 -0.62 4.76 -9.65
N PHE A 144 -1.72 5.52 -9.50
CA PHE A 144 -3.06 4.94 -9.35
C PHE A 144 -3.52 4.17 -10.60
N MET A 145 -3.17 4.67 -11.78
CA MET A 145 -3.42 3.99 -13.06
C MET A 145 -2.71 2.63 -13.11
N GLY A 146 -1.44 2.58 -12.67
CA GLY A 146 -0.67 1.34 -12.55
C GLY A 146 -1.34 0.35 -11.61
N LEU A 147 -1.74 0.78 -10.40
CA LEU A 147 -2.45 -0.05 -9.43
C LEU A 147 -3.75 -0.63 -9.99
N TYR A 148 -4.57 0.19 -10.63
CA TYR A 148 -5.81 -0.24 -11.25
C TYR A 148 -5.58 -1.28 -12.36
N LEU A 149 -4.56 -1.07 -13.20
CA LEU A 149 -4.21 -1.99 -14.28
C LEU A 149 -3.78 -3.37 -13.77
N ILE A 150 -3.10 -3.45 -12.62
CA ILE A 150 -2.77 -4.72 -11.98
C ILE A 150 -4.04 -5.44 -11.56
N GLY A 151 -5.00 -4.72 -10.96
CA GLY A 151 -6.32 -5.27 -10.63
C GLY A 151 -7.09 -5.79 -11.85
N GLU A 152 -6.90 -5.19 -13.03
CA GLU A 152 -7.47 -5.66 -14.29
C GLU A 152 -6.70 -6.83 -14.94
N GLY A 153 -5.52 -7.19 -14.42
CA GLY A 153 -4.67 -8.25 -14.95
C GLY A 153 -3.75 -7.80 -16.09
N GLU A 154 -3.60 -6.49 -16.30
CA GLU A 154 -2.73 -5.92 -17.34
C GLU A 154 -1.32 -5.61 -16.83
N ASN A 155 -0.69 -6.59 -16.15
CA ASN A 155 0.59 -6.43 -15.43
C ASN A 155 1.69 -5.77 -16.27
N ARG A 156 1.83 -6.17 -17.55
CA ARG A 156 2.85 -5.60 -18.44
C ARG A 156 2.67 -4.09 -18.65
N LYS A 157 1.43 -3.61 -18.81
CA LYS A 157 1.15 -2.18 -18.99
C LYS A 157 1.37 -1.43 -17.68
N ALA A 158 0.95 -2.01 -16.56
CA ALA A 158 1.20 -1.46 -15.23
C ALA A 158 2.70 -1.27 -14.99
N LYS A 159 3.52 -2.30 -15.23
CA LYS A 159 4.99 -2.24 -15.09
C LYS A 159 5.61 -1.11 -15.91
N ASN A 160 5.20 -0.96 -17.17
CA ASN A 160 5.71 0.12 -18.03
C ASN A 160 5.38 1.51 -17.46
N ILE A 161 4.13 1.74 -17.04
CA ILE A 161 3.70 3.01 -16.45
C ILE A 161 4.47 3.30 -15.15
N LEU A 162 4.58 2.30 -14.28
CA LEU A 162 5.28 2.44 -13.00
C LEU A 162 6.78 2.66 -13.19
N SER A 163 7.40 2.10 -14.23
CA SER A 163 8.79 2.37 -14.59
C SER A 163 9.00 3.83 -15.01
N SER A 164 8.07 4.41 -15.77
CA SER A 164 8.10 5.86 -16.07
C SER A 164 7.99 6.71 -14.80
N VAL A 165 7.10 6.35 -13.87
CA VAL A 165 6.98 7.04 -12.58
C VAL A 165 8.27 6.92 -11.77
N LYS A 166 8.86 5.72 -11.66
CA LYS A 166 10.15 5.49 -10.98
C LYS A 166 11.25 6.38 -11.54
N SER A 167 11.32 6.50 -12.86
CA SER A 167 12.30 7.34 -13.55
C SER A 167 12.05 8.82 -13.26
N ALA A 168 10.79 9.25 -13.20
CA ALA A 168 10.42 10.64 -12.90
C ALA A 168 10.71 11.05 -11.44
N ILE A 169 10.59 10.12 -10.48
CA ILE A 169 10.90 10.41 -9.07
C ILE A 169 12.38 10.28 -8.73
N ALA A 170 13.16 9.57 -9.55
CA ALA A 170 14.57 9.28 -9.28
C ALA A 170 15.43 10.52 -8.95
N PRO A 171 15.30 11.67 -9.66
CA PRO A 171 16.03 12.88 -9.31
C PRO A 171 15.75 13.35 -7.88
N TYR A 172 14.55 13.16 -7.35
CA TYR A 172 14.18 13.65 -6.02
C TYR A 172 14.63 12.72 -4.88
N LYS A 173 15.26 11.58 -5.20
CA LYS A 173 15.76 10.63 -4.18
C LYS A 173 17.15 11.00 -3.65
N ASN A 174 18.01 11.56 -4.51
CA ASN A 174 19.39 11.91 -4.19
C ASN A 174 19.69 13.38 -4.56
N PRO A 175 19.79 14.31 -3.58
CA PRO A 175 20.10 15.71 -3.86
C PRO A 175 21.50 15.86 -4.44
N ALA A 176 22.43 14.93 -4.16
CA ALA A 176 23.77 14.93 -4.73
C ALA A 176 23.74 14.83 -6.27
N ASP A 177 22.78 14.08 -6.82
CA ASP A 177 22.61 13.93 -8.27
C ASP A 177 21.91 15.16 -8.89
N VAL A 178 21.04 15.84 -8.13
CA VAL A 178 20.35 17.07 -8.56
C VAL A 178 21.27 18.29 -8.54
N LEU A 179 22.09 18.41 -7.50
CA LEU A 179 23.05 19.51 -7.36
C LEU A 179 24.15 19.45 -8.42
N GLN A 180 24.46 18.27 -8.96
CA GLN A 180 25.42 18.10 -10.06
C GLN A 180 24.81 18.23 -11.45
N SER A 181 23.50 17.96 -11.63
CA SER A 181 22.85 17.96 -12.95
C SER A 181 22.24 19.30 -13.36
N ASN A 182 22.01 20.22 -12.42
CA ASN A 182 21.50 21.55 -12.74
C ASN A 182 22.63 22.53 -13.14
N ASN A 183 22.86 22.65 -14.45
CA ASN A 183 23.57 23.78 -15.07
C ASN A 183 22.77 25.10 -15.06
N ASN A 184 21.59 25.13 -14.43
CA ASN A 184 20.86 26.36 -14.17
C ASN A 184 21.33 26.94 -12.82
N PRO A 185 21.79 28.20 -12.78
CA PRO A 185 22.20 28.81 -11.52
C PRO A 185 20.96 28.94 -10.63
N MET A 186 20.89 28.09 -9.59
CA MET A 186 20.26 28.49 -8.34
C MET A 186 20.78 29.89 -7.98
N PRO A 187 19.97 30.76 -7.35
CA PRO A 187 20.48 32.03 -6.84
C PRO A 187 21.70 31.73 -5.98
N SER A 188 22.83 32.29 -6.39
CA SER A 188 24.15 32.02 -5.84
C SER A 188 24.17 32.20 -4.32
N PHE A 189 24.07 31.10 -3.58
CA PHE A 189 24.56 31.05 -2.21
C PHE A 189 26.07 30.89 -2.29
N SER A 190 26.78 31.96 -1.93
CA SER A 190 28.23 32.01 -1.94
C SER A 190 28.80 30.98 -0.96
N LEU A 191 29.33 29.88 -1.53
CA LEU A 191 30.08 28.84 -0.84
C LEU A 191 31.42 29.40 -0.35
N SER A 192 31.51 29.68 0.94
CA SER A 192 32.78 29.81 1.65
C SER A 192 33.14 28.45 2.26
N SER A 193 34.27 27.90 1.84
CA SER A 193 34.85 26.62 2.24
C SER A 193 35.05 26.46 3.75
N ASN A 194 34.08 25.87 4.44
CA ASN A 194 34.24 25.20 5.73
C ASN A 194 33.29 23.98 5.77
N GLU A 195 33.72 22.94 5.06
CA GLU A 195 32.93 21.79 4.63
C GLU A 195 32.82 20.73 5.74
N LYS A 196 31.63 20.61 6.34
CA LYS A 196 31.02 19.37 6.87
C LYS A 196 29.68 19.61 7.57
N GLN A 197 29.48 20.78 8.19
CA GLN A 197 28.18 21.16 8.79
C GLN A 197 27.27 21.95 7.84
N GLN A 198 27.83 22.57 6.80
CA GLN A 198 27.08 23.41 5.86
C GLN A 198 26.27 22.59 4.82
N ASP A 199 26.64 21.32 4.60
CA ASP A 199 25.95 20.43 3.66
C ASP A 199 24.55 20.01 4.15
N ASP A 200 24.39 19.78 5.46
CA ASP A 200 23.13 19.28 6.05
C ASP A 200 22.02 20.35 6.03
N ASP A 201 22.39 21.61 6.31
CA ASP A 201 21.47 22.75 6.22
C ASP A 201 21.03 22.99 4.77
N THR A 202 21.95 22.81 3.81
CA THR A 202 21.67 22.98 2.38
C THR A 202 20.71 21.91 1.85
N ILE A 203 20.87 20.65 2.26
CA ILE A 203 19.94 19.57 1.89
C ILE A 203 18.55 19.80 2.51
N SER A 204 18.50 20.21 3.77
CA SER A 204 17.24 20.54 4.45
C SER A 204 16.52 21.70 3.77
N GLU A 205 17.23 22.77 3.41
CA GLU A 205 16.67 23.91 2.68
C GLU A 205 16.18 23.51 1.28
N TRP A 206 16.93 22.67 0.56
CA TRP A 206 16.49 22.13 -0.73
C TRP A 206 15.19 21.31 -0.61
N VAL A 207 15.10 20.43 0.39
CA VAL A 207 13.88 19.65 0.67
C VAL A 207 12.69 20.54 0.96
N ILE A 208 12.88 21.60 1.76
CA ILE A 208 11.82 22.56 2.11
C ILE A 208 11.38 23.38 0.90
N THR A 209 12.31 23.74 0.01
CA THR A 209 12.07 24.59 -1.17
C THR A 209 11.54 23.84 -2.38
N GLN A 210 11.60 22.50 -2.40
CA GLN A 210 11.12 21.66 -3.50
C GLN A 210 9.87 20.85 -3.10
N PRO A 211 8.65 21.33 -3.42
CA PRO A 211 7.40 20.65 -3.08
C PRO A 211 7.30 19.22 -3.63
N LYS A 212 8.00 18.93 -4.74
CA LYS A 212 7.99 17.63 -5.42
C LYS A 212 8.68 16.53 -4.61
N CYS A 213 9.66 16.85 -3.76
CA CYS A 213 10.37 15.87 -2.95
C CYS A 213 9.42 15.07 -2.06
N PHE A 214 8.44 15.75 -1.45
CA PHE A 214 7.46 15.09 -0.60
C PHE A 214 6.52 14.18 -1.39
N THR A 215 5.96 14.65 -2.50
CA THR A 215 5.11 13.81 -3.37
C THR A 215 5.90 12.60 -3.88
N SER A 216 7.14 12.79 -4.33
CA SER A 216 8.02 11.71 -4.78
C SER A 216 8.33 10.72 -3.66
N PHE A 217 8.49 11.15 -2.42
CA PHE A 217 8.63 10.26 -1.26
C PHE A 217 7.39 9.41 -1.01
N LEU A 218 6.20 10.02 -1.03
CA LEU A 218 4.96 9.28 -0.87
C LEU A 218 4.76 8.28 -2.01
N VAL A 219 5.05 8.69 -3.25
CA VAL A 219 5.03 7.81 -4.43
C VAL A 219 6.00 6.65 -4.27
N ASP A 220 7.26 6.92 -3.92
CA ASP A 220 8.25 5.86 -3.70
C ASP A 220 7.79 4.83 -2.66
N THR A 221 7.24 5.32 -1.54
CA THR A 221 6.75 4.45 -0.46
C THR A 221 5.63 3.52 -0.94
N GLN A 222 4.70 4.01 -1.77
CA GLN A 222 3.65 3.16 -2.34
C GLN A 222 4.18 2.20 -3.41
N LEU A 223 5.20 2.61 -4.19
CA LEU A 223 5.81 1.77 -5.22
C LEU A 223 6.54 0.55 -4.64
N ARG A 224 7.00 0.60 -3.39
CA ARG A 224 7.66 -0.54 -2.73
C ARG A 224 6.75 -1.75 -2.53
N GLY A 225 5.48 -1.51 -2.20
CA GLY A 225 4.48 -2.59 -2.15
C GLY A 225 4.32 -3.28 -3.51
N LEU A 226 4.47 -2.51 -4.60
CA LEU A 226 4.42 -3.02 -5.97
C LEU A 226 5.69 -3.76 -6.36
N GLU A 227 6.86 -3.28 -5.91
CA GLU A 227 8.14 -3.97 -6.08
C GLU A 227 8.12 -5.34 -5.40
N ALA A 228 7.65 -5.42 -4.15
CA ALA A 228 7.48 -6.69 -3.45
C ALA A 228 6.48 -7.63 -4.17
N TYR A 229 5.41 -7.07 -4.75
CA TYR A 229 4.41 -7.84 -5.49
C TYR A 229 5.00 -8.49 -6.75
N PHE A 230 5.78 -7.74 -7.54
CA PHE A 230 6.41 -8.23 -8.77
C PHE A 230 7.76 -8.93 -8.55
N GLY A 231 8.36 -8.80 -7.37
CA GLY A 231 9.72 -9.24 -7.09
C GLY A 231 9.97 -10.71 -7.41
N GLU A 232 9.03 -11.61 -7.11
CA GLU A 232 9.15 -13.04 -7.43
C GLU A 232 9.19 -13.32 -8.94
N GLU A 233 8.47 -12.54 -9.75
CA GLU A 233 8.47 -12.67 -11.22
C GLU A 233 9.74 -12.07 -11.83
N GLU A 234 10.19 -10.93 -11.31
CA GLU A 234 11.31 -10.16 -11.86
C GLU A 234 12.66 -10.74 -11.41
N ASN A 235 12.79 -11.07 -10.12
CA ASN A 235 14.02 -11.52 -9.49
C ASN A 235 13.80 -12.84 -8.70
N PRO A 236 13.41 -13.94 -9.38
CA PRO A 236 13.00 -15.17 -8.70
C PRO A 236 14.07 -15.81 -7.79
N LYS A 237 15.35 -15.46 -7.98
CA LYS A 237 16.45 -15.98 -7.16
C LYS A 237 16.69 -15.18 -5.88
N THR A 238 16.24 -13.93 -5.83
CA THR A 238 16.57 -13.00 -4.73
C THR A 238 15.35 -12.36 -4.10
N TYR A 239 14.13 -12.61 -4.62
CA TYR A 239 12.92 -11.90 -4.21
C TYR A 239 12.61 -11.94 -2.70
N ILE A 240 13.01 -12.99 -1.98
CA ILE A 240 12.85 -13.03 -0.51
C ILE A 240 13.77 -11.97 0.10
N LEU A 241 15.05 -11.98 -0.25
CA LEU A 241 16.03 -10.99 0.24
C LEU A 241 15.63 -9.57 -0.19
N ASP A 242 15.31 -9.36 -1.46
CA ASP A 242 14.87 -8.07 -1.99
C ASP A 242 13.58 -7.61 -1.28
N GLY A 243 12.69 -8.54 -0.92
CA GLY A 243 11.48 -8.27 -0.15
C GLY A 243 11.77 -7.84 1.28
N PHE A 244 12.72 -8.49 1.96
CA PHE A 244 13.19 -8.05 3.28
C PHE A 244 13.85 -6.66 3.20
N GLU A 245 14.77 -6.45 2.25
CA GLU A 245 15.40 -5.15 2.00
C GLU A 245 14.33 -4.05 1.78
N THR A 246 13.30 -4.34 0.98
CA THR A 246 12.17 -3.44 0.73
C THR A 246 11.38 -3.13 2.00
N LEU A 247 11.06 -4.14 2.82
CA LEU A 247 10.39 -3.97 4.12
C LEU A 247 11.23 -3.17 5.11
N GLY A 248 12.55 -3.29 5.02
CA GLY A 248 13.54 -2.56 5.81
C GLY A 248 13.97 -1.21 5.23
N ASN A 249 13.29 -0.69 4.20
CA ASN A 249 13.64 0.59 3.54
C ASN A 249 15.09 0.62 3.02
N ASN A 250 15.61 -0.51 2.52
CA ASN A 250 16.99 -0.68 2.06
C ASN A 250 18.08 -0.39 3.12
N ASN A 251 17.71 -0.21 4.39
CA ASN A 251 18.64 -0.06 5.50
C ASN A 251 19.16 -1.44 5.99
N LEU A 252 18.54 -2.52 5.53
CA LEU A 252 18.99 -3.88 5.78
C LEU A 252 20.06 -4.25 4.76
N ASN A 253 21.32 -4.31 5.18
CA ASN A 253 22.37 -4.85 4.34
C ASN A 253 22.39 -6.38 4.47
N LEU A 254 21.67 -7.08 3.58
CA LEU A 254 21.60 -8.54 3.58
C LEU A 254 22.71 -9.19 2.75
N SER A 255 23.82 -8.50 2.49
CA SER A 255 24.94 -9.04 1.69
C SER A 255 25.45 -10.41 2.18
N LYS A 256 25.61 -10.57 3.51
CA LYS A 256 26.00 -11.86 4.10
C LYS A 256 24.98 -12.97 3.80
N LEU A 257 23.68 -12.69 3.97
CA LEU A 257 22.62 -13.65 3.64
C LEU A 257 22.54 -13.93 2.15
N ARG A 258 22.84 -12.93 1.30
CA ARG A 258 22.89 -13.07 -0.16
C ARG A 258 24.02 -13.99 -0.62
N GLU A 259 25.14 -14.04 0.10
CA GLU A 259 26.19 -15.03 -0.13
C GLU A 259 25.76 -16.44 0.28
N MET A 260 24.97 -16.57 1.36
CA MET A 260 24.45 -17.85 1.85
C MET A 260 23.28 -18.39 1.02
N ILE A 261 22.51 -17.51 0.39
CA ILE A 261 21.27 -17.83 -0.34
C ILE A 261 21.45 -17.47 -1.82
N PRO A 262 22.04 -18.37 -2.63
CA PRO A 262 22.22 -18.14 -4.05
C PRO A 262 20.90 -18.22 -4.84
N ASP A 263 19.90 -18.94 -4.32
CA ASP A 263 18.59 -19.09 -4.94
C ASP A 263 17.47 -19.23 -3.89
N CYS A 264 16.58 -18.23 -3.83
CA CYS A 264 15.42 -18.22 -2.93
C CYS A 264 14.37 -19.31 -3.23
N ARG A 265 14.50 -20.08 -4.32
CA ARG A 265 13.60 -21.20 -4.64
C ARG A 265 13.87 -22.45 -3.82
N VAL A 266 15.08 -22.58 -3.28
CA VAL A 266 15.49 -23.72 -2.45
C VAL A 266 16.36 -23.19 -1.33
N LEU A 267 15.77 -23.06 -0.16
CA LEU A 267 16.44 -22.58 1.04
C LEU A 267 16.94 -23.76 1.87
N ASN A 268 18.23 -23.73 2.21
CA ASN A 268 18.82 -24.65 3.17
C ASN A 268 18.41 -24.29 4.60
N LYS A 269 18.66 -25.20 5.54
CA LYS A 269 18.27 -25.03 6.94
C LYS A 269 18.84 -23.75 7.59
N GLU A 270 20.12 -23.46 7.35
CA GLU A 270 20.80 -22.30 7.93
C GLU A 270 20.19 -20.97 7.45
N ALA A 271 19.85 -20.89 6.16
CA ALA A 271 19.15 -19.76 5.57
C ALA A 271 17.75 -19.57 6.18
N ILE A 272 16.99 -20.66 6.34
CA ILE A 272 15.66 -20.63 6.95
C ILE A 272 15.74 -20.13 8.39
N ASP A 273 16.62 -20.73 9.21
CA ASP A 273 16.79 -20.35 10.61
C ASP A 273 17.17 -18.86 10.73
N SER A 274 18.05 -18.38 9.84
CA SER A 274 18.46 -16.97 9.80
C SER A 274 17.30 -16.04 9.39
N LEU A 275 16.54 -16.38 8.35
CA LEU A 275 15.43 -15.56 7.88
C LEU A 275 14.25 -15.57 8.86
N LEU A 276 13.93 -16.73 9.45
CA LEU A 276 12.87 -16.88 10.45
C LEU A 276 13.23 -16.23 11.79
N SER A 277 14.51 -16.06 12.11
CA SER A 277 14.92 -15.27 13.29
C SER A 277 14.82 -13.76 13.04
N LEU A 278 15.10 -13.30 11.81
CA LEU A 278 14.98 -11.88 11.42
C LEU A 278 13.53 -11.42 11.27
N LEU A 279 12.63 -12.29 10.82
CA LEU A 279 11.26 -11.92 10.50
C LEU A 279 10.45 -11.40 11.71
N PRO A 280 10.44 -12.05 12.89
CA PRO A 280 9.78 -11.53 14.10
C PRO A 280 10.33 -10.18 14.54
N ALA A 281 11.64 -9.95 14.37
CA ALA A 281 12.29 -8.70 14.71
C ALA A 281 11.76 -7.55 13.84
N LEU A 282 11.63 -7.77 12.53
CA LEU A 282 11.05 -6.79 11.59
C LEU A 282 9.55 -6.59 11.82
N GLU A 283 8.81 -7.67 12.11
CA GLU A 283 7.38 -7.58 12.43
C GLU A 283 7.16 -6.76 13.71
N CYS A 284 8.01 -6.97 14.74
CA CYS A 284 8.00 -6.20 15.98
C CYS A 284 8.28 -4.71 15.72
N LEU A 285 9.33 -4.41 14.94
CA LEU A 285 9.67 -3.04 14.55
C LEU A 285 8.51 -2.36 13.81
N ALA A 286 7.91 -3.04 12.84
CA ALA A 286 6.75 -2.49 12.13
C ALA A 286 5.55 -2.27 13.05
N LYS A 287 5.28 -3.18 14.00
CA LYS A 287 4.22 -2.99 15.02
C LYS A 287 4.50 -1.77 15.88
N VAL A 288 5.73 -1.58 16.33
CA VAL A 288 6.14 -0.39 17.09
C VAL A 288 5.85 0.88 16.29
N VAL A 289 6.26 0.95 15.03
CA VAL A 289 6.03 2.10 14.15
C VAL A 289 4.53 2.32 13.94
N LEU A 290 3.78 1.29 13.58
CA LEU A 290 2.36 1.38 13.22
C LEU A 290 1.42 1.63 14.41
N THR A 291 1.79 1.23 15.62
CA THR A 291 0.98 1.49 16.83
C THR A 291 0.84 2.99 17.07
N ASN A 292 1.80 3.79 16.63
CA ASN A 292 1.76 5.26 16.74
C ASN A 292 0.89 5.92 15.67
N PHE A 293 0.68 5.25 14.54
CA PHE A 293 -0.22 5.69 13.48
C PHE A 293 -1.65 5.17 13.70
N ASN A 294 -2.28 5.59 14.81
CA ASN A 294 -3.65 5.21 15.18
C ASN A 294 -4.73 5.45 14.10
N LYS A 295 -4.41 6.23 13.06
CA LYS A 295 -5.30 6.55 11.93
C LYS A 295 -5.09 5.68 10.67
N ALA A 296 -4.29 4.60 10.74
CA ALA A 296 -3.97 3.77 9.56
C ALA A 296 -4.27 2.27 9.78
N PRO A 297 -5.51 1.86 10.09
CA PRO A 297 -5.83 0.46 10.38
C PRO A 297 -5.70 -0.43 9.13
N THR A 298 -6.02 0.06 7.93
CA THR A 298 -5.76 -0.66 6.66
C THR A 298 -4.27 -0.91 6.44
N LEU A 299 -3.41 0.04 6.82
CA LEU A 299 -1.96 -0.11 6.72
C LEU A 299 -1.45 -1.21 7.68
N LYS A 300 -2.00 -1.30 8.89
CA LYS A 300 -1.71 -2.39 9.84
C LYS A 300 -2.06 -3.76 9.25
N LEU A 301 -3.23 -3.87 8.64
CA LEU A 301 -3.65 -5.10 7.97
C LEU A 301 -2.74 -5.45 6.78
N LEU A 302 -2.41 -4.46 5.94
CA LEU A 302 -1.50 -4.61 4.81
C LEU A 302 -0.13 -5.15 5.24
N TYR A 303 0.53 -4.51 6.21
CA TYR A 303 1.84 -4.97 6.69
C TYR A 303 1.75 -6.36 7.34
N SER A 304 0.70 -6.64 8.11
CA SER A 304 0.49 -7.97 8.70
C SER A 304 0.45 -9.04 7.61
N LEU A 305 -0.28 -8.79 6.53
CA LEU A 305 -0.33 -9.70 5.37
C LEU A 305 1.03 -9.81 4.66
N MET A 306 1.77 -8.72 4.48
CA MET A 306 3.10 -8.75 3.86
C MET A 306 4.12 -9.55 4.68
N PHE A 307 4.13 -9.42 6.01
CA PHE A 307 4.99 -10.23 6.88
C PHE A 307 4.63 -11.72 6.83
N LYS A 308 3.33 -12.05 6.82
CA LYS A 308 2.91 -13.45 6.63
C LYS A 308 3.23 -13.96 5.22
N GLN A 309 3.22 -13.10 4.20
CA GLN A 309 3.70 -13.46 2.87
C GLN A 309 5.18 -13.86 2.94
N ALA A 310 6.03 -13.03 3.53
CA ALA A 310 7.46 -13.32 3.67
C ALA A 310 7.68 -14.61 4.46
N HIS A 311 6.91 -14.85 5.53
CA HIS A 311 6.96 -16.10 6.30
C HIS A 311 6.65 -17.32 5.41
N LEU A 312 5.56 -17.27 4.66
CA LEU A 312 5.17 -18.35 3.75
C LEU A 312 6.17 -18.52 2.60
N ASP A 313 6.72 -17.43 2.06
CA ASP A 313 7.77 -17.47 1.05
C ASP A 313 9.03 -18.18 1.58
N ILE A 314 9.41 -17.99 2.85
CA ILE A 314 10.52 -18.73 3.47
C ILE A 314 10.17 -20.23 3.59
N LEU A 315 9.03 -20.54 4.21
CA LEU A 315 8.66 -21.93 4.52
C LEU A 315 8.36 -22.76 3.27
N LYS A 316 7.70 -22.19 2.26
CA LYS A 316 7.34 -22.92 1.03
C LYS A 316 8.57 -23.30 0.21
N ASN A 317 9.63 -22.48 0.26
CA ASN A 317 10.88 -22.72 -0.46
C ASN A 317 11.90 -23.48 0.37
N ALA A 318 11.53 -23.97 1.56
CA ALA A 318 12.38 -24.89 2.30
C ALA A 318 12.65 -26.16 1.48
N GLU A 319 13.89 -26.65 1.57
CA GLU A 319 14.23 -28.00 1.11
C GLU A 319 13.22 -29.02 1.65
N GLU A 320 12.85 -29.99 0.82
CA GLU A 320 11.77 -30.92 1.14
C GLU A 320 12.03 -31.73 2.42
N SER A 321 13.30 -32.06 2.69
CA SER A 321 13.74 -32.79 3.88
C SER A 321 13.51 -32.06 5.21
N ILE A 322 13.32 -30.73 5.17
CA ILE A 322 13.19 -29.86 6.34
C ILE A 322 11.91 -29.03 6.33
N ARG A 323 10.98 -29.32 5.41
CA ARG A 323 9.74 -28.55 5.27
C ARG A 323 8.78 -28.83 6.43
N ASP A 324 8.55 -27.81 7.25
CA ASP A 324 7.61 -27.86 8.37
C ASP A 324 6.17 -27.57 7.88
N ILE A 325 5.46 -28.64 7.46
CA ILE A 325 4.07 -28.56 7.00
C ILE A 325 3.14 -27.99 8.09
N PRO A 326 3.19 -28.45 9.37
CA PRO A 326 2.40 -27.84 10.45
C PRO A 326 2.60 -26.33 10.57
N GLN A 327 3.84 -25.84 10.50
CA GLN A 327 4.12 -24.41 10.56
C GLN A 327 3.55 -23.66 9.34
N ILE A 328 3.69 -24.22 8.13
CA ILE A 328 3.09 -23.64 6.91
C ILE A 328 1.58 -23.48 7.09
N LEU A 329 0.89 -24.53 7.54
CA LEU A 329 -0.55 -24.54 7.71
C LEU A 329 -1.00 -23.55 8.79
N ASN A 330 -0.28 -23.46 9.91
CA ASN A 330 -0.54 -22.46 10.96
C ASN A 330 -0.44 -21.03 10.42
N VAL A 331 0.61 -20.71 9.66
CA VAL A 331 0.77 -19.38 9.06
C VAL A 331 -0.33 -19.11 8.02
N CYS A 332 -0.73 -20.12 7.24
CA CYS A 332 -1.86 -19.98 6.31
C CYS A 332 -3.15 -19.67 7.06
N SER A 333 -3.45 -20.37 8.16
CA SER A 333 -4.63 -20.12 8.98
C SER A 333 -4.62 -18.70 9.57
N GLN A 334 -3.47 -18.18 9.99
CA GLN A 334 -3.32 -16.78 10.41
C GLN A 334 -3.62 -15.79 9.27
N VAL A 335 -3.14 -16.05 8.05
CA VAL A 335 -3.47 -15.22 6.87
C VAL A 335 -4.97 -15.20 6.61
N ILE A 336 -5.63 -16.35 6.67
CA ILE A 336 -7.08 -16.44 6.45
C ILE A 336 -7.86 -15.76 7.57
N GLU A 337 -7.40 -15.84 8.82
CA GLU A 337 -8.01 -15.10 9.94
C GLU A 337 -7.97 -13.58 9.71
N LEU A 338 -6.89 -13.03 9.17
CA LEU A 338 -6.78 -11.60 8.84
C LEU A 338 -7.84 -11.15 7.81
N THR A 339 -8.38 -12.05 6.99
CA THR A 339 -9.46 -11.72 6.04
C THR A 339 -10.83 -11.51 6.71
N ARG A 340 -10.95 -11.81 8.01
CA ARG A 340 -12.17 -11.54 8.80
C ARG A 340 -12.27 -10.08 9.25
N ASP A 341 -11.19 -9.31 9.12
CA ASP A 341 -11.18 -7.88 9.43
C ASP A 341 -12.17 -7.10 8.56
N GLU A 342 -12.85 -6.10 9.13
CA GLU A 342 -13.83 -5.27 8.43
C GLU A 342 -13.19 -4.50 7.27
N LEU A 343 -11.89 -4.20 7.38
CA LEU A 343 -11.12 -3.45 6.40
C LEU A 343 -10.58 -4.32 5.26
N PHE A 344 -10.82 -5.63 5.29
CA PHE A 344 -10.40 -6.56 4.25
C PHE A 344 -10.85 -6.12 2.84
N SER A 345 -12.06 -5.56 2.74
CA SER A 345 -12.63 -5.09 1.47
C SER A 345 -11.91 -3.87 0.87
N PHE A 346 -11.09 -3.18 1.65
CA PHE A 346 -10.34 -1.99 1.26
C PHE A 346 -8.88 -2.30 0.91
N LEU A 347 -8.46 -3.58 0.95
CA LEU A 347 -7.08 -3.93 0.68
C LEU A 347 -6.69 -3.67 -0.79
N PRO A 348 -5.47 -3.15 -1.02
CA PRO A 348 -4.96 -2.99 -2.38
C PRO A 348 -4.64 -4.35 -3.01
N ILE A 349 -4.61 -4.39 -4.34
CA ILE A 349 -4.31 -5.62 -5.09
C ILE A 349 -2.99 -6.29 -4.65
N VAL A 350 -1.99 -5.51 -4.26
CA VAL A 350 -0.69 -6.03 -3.78
C VAL A 350 -0.80 -6.90 -2.54
N ALA A 351 -1.84 -6.73 -1.72
CA ALA A 351 -2.09 -7.50 -0.50
C ALA A 351 -2.79 -8.85 -0.76
N THR A 352 -3.21 -9.12 -2.00
CA THR A 352 -3.98 -10.33 -2.33
C THR A 352 -3.11 -11.58 -2.45
N LYS A 353 -1.83 -11.40 -2.80
CA LYS A 353 -0.85 -12.48 -2.99
C LYS A 353 -0.73 -13.42 -1.78
N PRO A 354 -0.54 -12.96 -0.53
CA PRO A 354 -0.47 -13.87 0.63
C PRO A 354 -1.74 -14.69 0.82
N ILE A 355 -2.91 -14.12 0.53
CA ILE A 355 -4.20 -14.81 0.70
C ILE A 355 -4.35 -15.92 -0.32
N VAL A 356 -4.04 -15.63 -1.59
CA VAL A 356 -4.03 -16.64 -2.66
C VAL A 356 -3.04 -17.75 -2.33
N MET A 357 -1.83 -17.39 -1.90
CA MET A 357 -0.79 -18.35 -1.52
C MET A 357 -1.22 -19.23 -0.34
N ALA A 358 -1.80 -18.64 0.72
CA ALA A 358 -2.30 -19.39 1.87
C ALA A 358 -3.39 -20.39 1.48
N SER A 359 -4.40 -19.95 0.71
CA SER A 359 -5.45 -20.85 0.23
C SER A 359 -4.91 -21.95 -0.70
N THR A 360 -3.94 -21.64 -1.58
CA THR A 360 -3.28 -22.66 -2.41
C THR A 360 -2.54 -23.69 -1.56
N LEU A 361 -1.77 -23.25 -0.57
CA LEU A 361 -1.01 -24.16 0.30
C LEU A 361 -1.92 -25.04 1.17
N ARG A 362 -3.01 -24.49 1.72
CA ARG A 362 -3.99 -25.29 2.48
C ARG A 362 -4.71 -26.32 1.61
N VAL A 363 -5.04 -25.98 0.36
CA VAL A 363 -5.59 -26.95 -0.61
C VAL A 363 -4.56 -28.03 -0.94
N HIS A 364 -3.30 -27.64 -1.17
CA HIS A 364 -2.22 -28.57 -1.49
C HIS A 364 -1.93 -29.55 -0.34
N TYR A 365 -1.95 -29.07 0.90
CA TYR A 365 -1.73 -29.86 2.11
C TYR A 365 -3.02 -30.29 2.81
N PHE A 366 -4.12 -30.44 2.05
CA PHE A 366 -5.44 -30.78 2.61
C PHE A 366 -5.42 -32.04 3.48
N SER A 367 -4.65 -33.06 3.10
CA SER A 367 -4.53 -34.32 3.85
C SER A 367 -3.86 -34.16 5.22
N SER A 368 -3.13 -33.06 5.44
CA SER A 368 -2.44 -32.74 6.69
C SER A 368 -3.22 -31.76 7.56
N LEU A 369 -4.40 -31.29 7.11
CA LEU A 369 -5.24 -30.38 7.88
C LEU A 369 -6.00 -31.12 8.98
N ASP A 370 -6.16 -30.44 10.12
CA ASP A 370 -7.04 -30.90 11.19
C ASP A 370 -8.50 -30.95 10.72
N SER A 371 -9.26 -31.92 11.24
CA SER A 371 -10.68 -32.11 10.89
C SER A 371 -11.59 -30.93 11.27
N THR A 372 -11.11 -30.03 12.12
CA THR A 372 -11.79 -28.81 12.57
C THR A 372 -11.59 -27.63 11.62
N GLU A 373 -10.56 -27.68 10.77
CA GLU A 373 -10.28 -26.60 9.82
C GLU A 373 -11.22 -26.70 8.61
N ASN A 374 -11.89 -25.59 8.30
CA ASN A 374 -12.76 -25.49 7.13
C ASN A 374 -12.25 -24.43 6.14
N PHE A 375 -12.63 -24.60 4.89
CA PHE A 375 -12.27 -23.72 3.78
C PHE A 375 -13.31 -22.63 3.49
N ASN A 376 -14.33 -22.46 4.33
CA ASN A 376 -15.38 -21.47 4.06
C ASN A 376 -14.82 -20.05 4.06
N ASP A 377 -13.86 -19.76 4.94
CA ASP A 377 -13.22 -18.45 5.00
C ASP A 377 -12.29 -18.20 3.81
N ASP A 378 -11.54 -19.21 3.36
CA ASP A 378 -10.75 -19.15 2.12
C ASP A 378 -11.63 -18.83 0.92
N LEU A 379 -12.74 -19.56 0.77
CA LEU A 379 -13.67 -19.37 -0.34
C LEU A 379 -14.34 -17.98 -0.27
N ARG A 380 -14.73 -17.53 0.93
CA ARG A 380 -15.29 -16.19 1.15
C ARG A 380 -14.29 -15.11 0.74
N ALA A 381 -13.05 -15.21 1.21
CA ALA A 381 -11.99 -14.25 0.89
C ALA A 381 -11.72 -14.19 -0.62
N LEU A 382 -11.52 -15.33 -1.27
CA LEU A 382 -11.26 -15.38 -2.71
C LEU A 382 -12.45 -14.91 -3.56
N LYS A 383 -13.69 -15.15 -3.13
CA LYS A 383 -14.88 -14.62 -3.81
C LYS A 383 -14.96 -13.09 -3.72
N ILE A 384 -14.67 -12.51 -2.56
CA ILE A 384 -14.58 -11.05 -2.40
C ILE A 384 -13.49 -10.49 -3.31
N LEU A 385 -12.28 -11.06 -3.27
CA LEU A 385 -11.16 -10.58 -4.10
C LEU A 385 -11.44 -10.75 -5.60
N SER A 386 -12.07 -11.85 -6.03
CA SER A 386 -12.44 -12.08 -7.43
C SER A 386 -13.54 -11.13 -7.92
N LYS A 387 -14.44 -10.71 -7.03
CA LYS A 387 -15.40 -9.64 -7.33
C LYS A 387 -14.68 -8.31 -7.53
N ASN A 388 -13.69 -8.01 -6.69
CA ASN A 388 -12.96 -6.74 -6.70
C ASN A 388 -11.99 -6.63 -7.89
N PHE A 389 -11.23 -7.69 -8.17
CA PHE A 389 -10.13 -7.68 -9.12
C PHE A 389 -10.32 -8.73 -10.21
N LYS A 390 -10.31 -8.27 -11.47
CA LYS A 390 -10.35 -9.15 -12.65
C LYS A 390 -9.18 -10.12 -12.70
N ALA A 391 -8.00 -9.66 -12.31
CA ALA A 391 -6.78 -10.47 -12.26
C ALA A 391 -7.01 -11.72 -11.42
N ILE A 392 -7.53 -11.55 -10.20
CA ILE A 392 -7.82 -12.63 -9.26
C ILE A 392 -8.95 -13.52 -9.79
N GLN A 393 -10.01 -12.93 -10.36
CA GLN A 393 -11.08 -13.71 -10.99
C GLN A 393 -10.55 -14.68 -12.06
N ALA A 394 -9.61 -14.22 -12.89
CA ALA A 394 -9.04 -15.03 -13.96
C ALA A 394 -8.04 -16.07 -13.43
N SER A 395 -7.11 -15.67 -12.55
CA SER A 395 -6.04 -16.55 -12.06
C SER A 395 -6.51 -17.59 -11.03
N CYS A 396 -7.51 -17.24 -10.20
CA CYS A 396 -7.93 -18.07 -9.06
C CYS A 396 -9.22 -18.86 -9.33
N ALA A 397 -9.81 -18.80 -10.53
CA ALA A 397 -11.01 -19.57 -10.85
C ALA A 397 -10.85 -21.10 -10.62
N PRO A 398 -9.71 -21.75 -10.95
CA PRO A 398 -9.50 -23.16 -10.63
C PRO A 398 -9.42 -23.42 -9.12
N LEU A 399 -8.74 -22.54 -8.38
CA LEU A 399 -8.60 -22.65 -6.92
C LEU A 399 -9.95 -22.53 -6.22
N ILE A 400 -10.80 -21.58 -6.65
CA ILE A 400 -12.16 -21.41 -6.13
C ILE A 400 -12.98 -22.69 -6.33
N LYS A 401 -12.92 -23.31 -7.52
CA LYS A 401 -13.62 -24.58 -7.79
C LYS A 401 -13.08 -25.73 -6.94
N ALA A 402 -11.75 -25.79 -6.72
CA ALA A 402 -11.13 -26.78 -5.85
C ALA A 402 -11.62 -26.63 -4.40
N LEU A 403 -11.66 -25.40 -3.88
CA LEU A 403 -12.19 -25.11 -2.54
C LEU A 403 -13.68 -25.48 -2.43
N GLU A 404 -14.50 -25.14 -3.42
CA GLU A 404 -15.92 -25.54 -3.44
C GLU A 404 -16.09 -27.07 -3.39
N SER A 405 -15.23 -27.80 -4.10
CA SER A 405 -15.23 -29.27 -4.09
C SER A 405 -14.80 -29.84 -2.74
N LEU A 406 -13.74 -29.28 -2.13
CA LEU A 406 -13.25 -29.70 -0.82
C LEU A 406 -14.26 -29.42 0.30
N ILE A 407 -14.94 -28.27 0.28
CA ILE A 407 -16.00 -27.95 1.24
C ILE A 407 -17.14 -28.97 1.13
N TYR A 408 -17.54 -29.33 -0.10
CA TYR A 408 -18.55 -30.34 -0.32
C TYR A 408 -18.13 -31.72 0.24
N LEU A 409 -16.86 -32.11 0.04
CA LEU A 409 -16.31 -33.36 0.59
C LEU A 409 -16.25 -33.34 2.13
N GLN A 410 -15.82 -32.23 2.73
CA GLN A 410 -15.79 -32.06 4.18
C GLN A 410 -17.20 -32.21 4.79
N GLN A 411 -18.21 -31.55 4.19
CA GLN A 411 -19.59 -31.65 4.65
C GLN A 411 -20.14 -33.09 4.58
N ARG A 412 -19.75 -33.84 3.54
CA ARG A 412 -20.13 -35.24 3.39
C ARG A 412 -19.47 -36.13 4.46
N ASN A 413 -18.18 -35.92 4.73
CA ASN A 413 -17.43 -36.72 5.71
C ASN A 413 -17.85 -36.41 7.15
N SER A 414 -18.23 -35.17 7.47
CA SER A 414 -18.81 -34.83 8.78
C SER A 414 -20.20 -35.44 8.98
N ALA A 415 -20.94 -35.74 7.91
CA ALA A 415 -22.25 -36.37 7.97
C ALA A 415 -22.20 -37.91 8.00
N SER A 416 -21.09 -38.52 7.59
CA SER A 416 -20.89 -39.97 7.60
C SER A 416 -19.46 -40.31 8.01
N GLY A 417 -19.27 -40.79 9.25
CA GLY A 417 -17.96 -41.21 9.79
C GLY A 417 -17.34 -42.39 9.03
N ILE A 418 -16.75 -42.13 7.87
CA ILE A 418 -16.09 -43.12 7.01
C ILE A 418 -14.74 -42.51 6.56
N GLU A 419 -13.67 -42.89 7.24
CA GLU A 419 -12.30 -42.38 7.06
C GLU A 419 -11.50 -43.00 5.90
N SER A 420 -12.12 -43.65 4.89
CA SER A 420 -11.33 -44.41 3.89
C SER A 420 -11.79 -44.30 2.44
N LEU A 421 -11.71 -43.11 1.84
CA LEU A 421 -12.07 -42.93 0.42
C LEU A 421 -11.14 -42.03 -0.41
N PHE A 422 -9.94 -41.69 0.08
CA PHE A 422 -8.99 -40.87 -0.69
C PHE A 422 -7.82 -41.71 -1.21
N ASP A 423 -8.04 -42.31 -2.37
CA ASP A 423 -6.98 -42.71 -3.31
C ASP A 423 -7.35 -42.09 -4.67
N PHE A 424 -6.89 -40.86 -4.90
CA PHE A 424 -6.99 -40.18 -6.18
C PHE A 424 -5.65 -40.32 -6.90
N GLY A 425 -5.71 -40.85 -8.12
CA GLY A 425 -4.57 -41.23 -8.94
C GLY A 425 -3.45 -40.20 -9.05
N GLU A 426 -2.23 -40.71 -8.96
CA GLU A 426 -0.92 -40.08 -8.81
C GLU A 426 -0.39 -39.21 -9.99
N ASP A 427 -1.25 -38.62 -10.84
CA ASP A 427 -0.75 -37.92 -12.04
C ASP A 427 -0.66 -36.38 -11.92
N ILE A 428 -0.74 -35.79 -10.71
CA ILE A 428 -0.51 -34.33 -10.57
C ILE A 428 0.58 -33.92 -9.57
N PHE A 429 0.80 -34.55 -8.41
CA PHE A 429 2.00 -34.30 -7.58
C PHE A 429 2.20 -35.47 -6.60
N SER A 430 3.22 -36.29 -6.80
CA SER A 430 3.56 -37.41 -5.90
C SER A 430 4.71 -36.97 -5.00
N ILE A 431 4.57 -37.02 -3.66
CA ILE A 431 5.61 -37.48 -2.71
C ILE A 431 4.94 -38.15 -1.50
N GLU A 432 5.53 -39.27 -1.12
CA GLU A 432 5.13 -40.24 -0.09
C GLU A 432 5.17 -39.67 1.34
N SER A 433 4.26 -40.21 2.15
CA SER A 433 4.04 -39.89 3.56
C SER A 433 5.07 -40.54 4.48
N LEU A 434 5.59 -39.77 5.44
CA LEU A 434 6.21 -40.29 6.65
C LEU A 434 5.65 -39.58 7.88
N SER A 435 5.40 -40.38 8.90
CA SER A 435 4.53 -40.13 10.03
C SER A 435 5.25 -39.58 11.26
N ASN A 436 4.46 -38.83 12.04
CA ASN A 436 4.50 -38.64 13.50
C ASN A 436 5.77 -38.05 14.15
N SER A 437 5.71 -36.75 14.42
CA SER A 437 5.84 -36.25 15.80
C SER A 437 5.10 -34.92 15.93
N SER A 438 4.14 -34.85 16.85
CA SER A 438 3.39 -33.63 17.14
C SER A 438 4.22 -32.72 18.05
N PRO A 439 4.46 -31.45 17.71
CA PRO A 439 4.80 -30.44 18.70
C PRO A 439 3.53 -29.71 19.13
N SER A 440 3.46 -29.49 20.43
CA SER A 440 2.46 -28.75 21.18
C SER A 440 2.00 -27.45 20.50
N SER A 441 0.68 -27.33 20.37
CA SER A 441 -0.05 -26.10 20.06
C SER A 441 0.35 -24.97 21.01
N SER A 442 1.12 -24.00 20.53
CA SER A 442 1.22 -22.70 21.20
C SER A 442 -0.09 -21.95 20.98
N ASN A 443 -0.88 -21.84 22.03
CA ASN A 443 -2.06 -20.98 22.08
C ASN A 443 -1.68 -19.56 21.60
N CYS A 444 -2.15 -19.17 20.43
CA CYS A 444 -2.17 -17.77 20.01
C CYS A 444 -3.33 -17.08 20.76
N SER A 445 -3.17 -16.89 22.06
CA SER A 445 -3.96 -15.88 22.77
C SER A 445 -3.70 -14.54 22.11
N LYS A 446 -4.77 -13.79 21.81
CA LYS A 446 -4.68 -12.36 21.51
C LYS A 446 -4.11 -11.67 22.76
N GLU A 447 -2.80 -11.73 22.94
CA GLU A 447 -2.12 -10.92 23.92
C GLU A 447 -2.26 -9.49 23.45
N ASN A 448 -3.12 -8.74 24.14
CA ASN A 448 -3.10 -7.29 24.11
C ASN A 448 -1.76 -6.85 24.74
N LEU A 449 -0.67 -7.02 24.00
CA LEU A 449 0.65 -6.52 24.37
C LEU A 449 0.51 -5.01 24.49
N THR A 450 0.83 -4.49 25.66
CA THR A 450 0.94 -3.04 25.82
C THR A 450 2.11 -2.54 24.97
N PRO A 451 2.08 -1.31 24.46
CA PRO A 451 3.21 -0.76 23.71
C PRO A 451 4.54 -0.91 24.48
N GLN A 452 4.52 -0.70 25.81
CA GLN A 452 5.67 -0.99 26.68
C GLN A 452 6.20 -2.43 26.58
N THR A 453 5.35 -3.45 26.59
CA THR A 453 5.83 -4.84 26.43
C THR A 453 6.47 -5.06 25.06
N ILE A 454 5.92 -4.45 24.01
CA ILE A 454 6.51 -4.53 22.66
C ILE A 454 7.89 -3.88 22.64
N PHE A 455 8.06 -2.73 23.30
CA PHE A 455 9.35 -2.05 23.41
C PHE A 455 10.38 -2.88 24.20
N ASP A 456 9.97 -3.46 25.34
CA ASP A 456 10.85 -4.27 26.18
C ASP A 456 11.33 -5.51 25.42
N THR A 457 10.42 -6.24 24.75
CA THR A 457 10.77 -7.38 23.89
C THR A 457 11.71 -6.97 22.75
N TYR A 458 11.48 -5.82 22.13
CA TYR A 458 12.39 -5.33 21.10
C TYR A 458 13.80 -5.13 21.64
N GLN A 459 13.93 -4.46 22.79
CA GLN A 459 15.23 -4.09 23.33
C GLN A 459 16.01 -5.30 23.87
N SER A 460 15.31 -6.28 24.47
CA SER A 460 15.95 -7.47 25.01
C SER A 460 16.29 -8.51 23.94
N ASP A 461 15.35 -8.76 23.02
CA ASP A 461 15.39 -9.97 22.19
C ASP A 461 15.81 -9.67 20.74
N TYR A 462 15.46 -8.49 20.21
CA TYR A 462 15.61 -8.19 18.78
C TYR A 462 16.72 -7.17 18.45
N ALA A 463 16.95 -6.18 19.31
CA ALA A 463 18.03 -5.21 19.09
C ALA A 463 19.43 -5.86 18.95
N PRO A 464 19.80 -6.90 19.74
CA PRO A 464 21.06 -7.61 19.52
C PRO A 464 21.13 -8.29 18.15
N LEU A 465 20.03 -8.91 17.73
CA LEU A 465 19.92 -9.63 16.46
C LEU A 465 20.15 -8.68 15.27
N PHE A 466 19.55 -7.49 15.29
CA PHE A 466 19.79 -6.47 14.25
C PHE A 466 21.27 -6.06 14.15
N ARG A 467 21.96 -5.94 15.29
CA ARG A 467 23.40 -5.63 15.33
C ARG A 467 24.25 -6.76 14.75
N ASP A 468 23.88 -8.02 14.99
CA ASP A 468 24.56 -9.19 14.43
C ASP A 468 24.47 -9.24 12.89
N PHE A 469 23.32 -8.78 12.35
CA PHE A 469 23.13 -8.59 10.91
C PHE A 469 23.76 -7.31 10.36
N GLY A 470 24.44 -6.51 11.19
CA GLY A 470 25.12 -5.27 10.78
C GLY A 470 24.16 -4.15 10.38
N ILE A 471 22.94 -4.19 10.92
CA ILE A 471 21.90 -3.20 10.62
C ILE A 471 22.09 -2.02 11.56
N ASP A 472 22.21 -0.84 10.99
CA ASP A 472 22.38 0.40 11.74
C ASP A 472 21.06 0.80 12.40
N MET A 473 20.97 0.52 13.70
CA MET A 473 19.78 0.79 14.51
C MET A 473 19.80 2.19 15.16
N GLU A 474 20.74 3.09 14.83
CA GLU A 474 20.86 4.40 15.51
C GLU A 474 19.52 5.18 15.47
N ILE A 475 18.82 5.17 14.34
CA ILE A 475 17.49 5.81 14.21
C ILE A 475 16.41 5.06 15.00
N VAL A 476 16.46 3.73 14.98
CA VAL A 476 15.44 2.89 15.62
C VAL A 476 15.57 2.91 17.14
N ASP A 477 16.80 2.88 17.65
CA ASP A 477 17.11 2.98 19.08
C ASP A 477 16.61 4.33 19.62
N VAL A 478 16.89 5.43 18.91
CA VAL A 478 16.35 6.77 19.26
C VAL A 478 14.84 6.82 19.15
N PHE A 479 14.24 6.15 18.15
CA PHE A 479 12.79 6.04 18.03
C PHE A 479 12.19 5.41 19.28
N ILE A 480 12.72 4.25 19.66
CA ILE A 480 12.13 3.39 20.68
C ILE A 480 12.32 3.99 22.06
N GLU A 481 13.49 4.54 22.35
CA GLU A 481 13.74 5.28 23.59
C GLU A 481 12.75 6.44 23.73
N ASN A 482 12.62 7.26 22.70
CA ASN A 482 11.71 8.40 22.72
C ASN A 482 10.25 7.95 22.83
N MET A 483 9.85 6.89 22.12
CA MET A 483 8.49 6.35 22.18
C MET A 483 8.14 5.81 23.57
N SER A 484 9.05 5.10 24.25
CA SER A 484 8.84 4.65 25.62
C SER A 484 8.69 5.84 26.59
N GLU A 485 9.44 6.93 26.38
CA GLU A 485 9.26 8.16 27.16
C GLU A 485 7.93 8.85 26.89
N GLN A 486 7.51 8.92 25.61
CA GLN A 486 6.21 9.46 25.23
C GLN A 486 5.05 8.69 25.88
N GLU A 487 5.13 7.36 25.96
CA GLU A 487 4.10 6.53 26.61
C GLU A 487 3.96 6.87 28.11
N LYS A 488 5.08 7.08 28.82
CA LYS A 488 5.08 7.52 30.23
C LYS A 488 4.47 8.91 30.42
N LEU A 489 4.63 9.80 29.43
CA LEU A 489 4.13 11.16 29.46
C LEU A 489 2.68 11.29 28.98
N PHE A 490 2.19 10.33 28.19
CA PHE A 490 0.91 10.39 27.47
C PHE A 490 -0.30 10.72 28.37
N HIS A 491 -0.30 10.22 29.60
CA HIS A 491 -1.37 10.44 30.56
C HIS A 491 -1.15 11.61 31.53
N ASN A 492 0.07 12.18 31.57
CA ASN A 492 0.50 13.07 32.63
C ASN A 492 0.67 14.53 32.17
N ASP A 493 1.18 14.77 30.97
CA ASP A 493 1.57 16.11 30.54
C ASP A 493 1.61 16.25 29.00
N LYS A 494 0.56 16.86 28.43
CA LYS A 494 0.46 17.06 26.97
C LYS A 494 1.53 17.99 26.42
N THR A 495 1.98 18.98 27.19
CA THR A 495 2.98 19.95 26.75
C THR A 495 4.35 19.31 26.69
N LYS A 496 4.73 18.55 27.73
CA LYS A 496 5.98 17.76 27.69
C LYS A 496 5.97 16.69 26.61
N LEU A 497 4.81 16.08 26.34
CA LEU A 497 4.67 15.12 25.25
C LEU A 497 4.96 15.78 23.87
N ALA A 498 4.44 16.99 23.65
CA ALA A 498 4.73 17.79 22.46
C ALA A 498 6.22 18.12 22.33
N GLU A 499 6.85 18.60 23.40
CA GLU A 499 8.29 18.89 23.44
C GLU A 499 9.13 17.64 23.12
N LYS A 500 8.80 16.49 23.72
CA LYS A 500 9.51 15.23 23.48
C LYS A 500 9.37 14.72 22.05
N ARG A 501 8.21 14.93 21.43
CA ARG A 501 7.96 14.62 20.01
C ARG A 501 8.77 15.51 19.09
N MET A 502 8.92 16.79 19.43
CA MET A 502 9.79 17.70 18.67
C MET A 502 11.27 17.33 18.83
N GLU A 503 11.70 16.94 20.04
CA GLU A 503 13.05 16.41 20.29
C GLU A 503 13.36 15.16 19.45
N LEU A 504 12.39 14.25 19.30
CA LEU A 504 12.50 13.08 18.43
C LEU A 504 12.78 13.49 16.99
N VAL A 505 12.00 14.44 16.47
CA VAL A 505 12.10 14.91 15.09
C VAL A 505 13.45 15.54 14.82
N GLU A 506 13.96 16.38 15.73
CA GLU A 506 15.28 17.00 15.56
C GLU A 506 16.41 15.97 15.69
N SER A 507 16.27 14.98 16.59
CA SER A 507 17.25 13.89 16.73
C SER A 507 17.31 13.04 15.46
N PHE A 508 16.16 12.69 14.89
CA PHE A 508 16.07 11.98 13.63
C PHE A 508 16.66 12.78 12.48
N LYS A 509 16.32 14.06 12.39
CA LYS A 509 16.86 14.95 11.36
C LYS A 509 18.38 15.01 11.42
N ALA A 510 18.96 15.10 12.62
CA ALA A 510 20.41 15.10 12.82
C ALA A 510 21.07 13.78 12.36
N ILE A 511 20.48 12.63 12.70
CA ILE A 511 20.99 11.32 12.28
C ILE A 511 20.87 11.15 10.76
N SER A 512 19.73 11.53 10.18
CA SER A 512 19.51 11.48 8.74
C SER A 512 20.46 12.43 7.98
N GLY A 513 20.72 13.63 8.51
CA GLY A 513 21.74 14.56 7.96
C GLY A 513 23.14 13.93 7.92
N LYS A 514 23.60 13.42 9.08
CA LYS A 514 24.88 12.68 9.19
C LYS A 514 24.99 11.53 8.20
N LYS A 515 23.90 10.82 7.93
CA LYS A 515 23.82 9.69 6.97
C LYS A 515 23.58 10.13 5.51
N LYS A 516 23.34 11.42 5.27
CA LYS A 516 22.89 11.97 3.98
C LYS A 516 21.61 11.31 3.46
N ASP A 517 20.76 10.86 4.39
CA ASP A 517 19.47 10.25 4.11
C ASP A 517 18.40 11.33 3.91
N VAL A 518 18.17 11.67 2.65
CA VAL A 518 17.20 12.70 2.26
C VAL A 518 15.78 12.30 2.54
N PHE A 519 15.46 11.01 2.44
CA PHE A 519 14.14 10.52 2.79
C PHE A 519 13.88 10.69 4.28
N GLY A 520 14.86 10.36 5.11
CA GLY A 520 14.82 10.63 6.54
C GLY A 520 14.59 12.11 6.85
N ILE A 521 15.29 13.02 6.17
CA ILE A 521 15.12 14.47 6.34
C ILE A 521 13.70 14.93 5.94
N VAL A 522 13.20 14.49 4.78
CA VAL A 522 11.83 14.79 4.30
C VAL A 522 10.78 14.29 5.30
N ALA A 523 10.95 13.06 5.79
CA ALA A 523 10.05 12.46 6.77
C ALA A 523 10.05 13.26 8.09
N CYS A 524 11.22 13.73 8.55
CA CYS A 524 11.33 14.57 9.75
C CYS A 524 10.61 15.92 9.58
N GLU A 525 10.83 16.62 8.47
CA GLU A 525 10.14 17.89 8.18
C GLU A 525 8.62 17.72 8.08
N PHE A 526 8.16 16.59 7.57
CA PHE A 526 6.74 16.25 7.55
C PHE A 526 6.18 16.00 8.95
N LEU A 527 6.85 15.16 9.75
CA LEU A 527 6.47 14.89 11.14
C LEU A 527 6.43 16.19 11.96
N LYS A 528 7.43 17.07 11.77
CA LYS A 528 7.46 18.41 12.38
C LYS A 528 6.19 19.20 12.08
N LYS A 529 5.82 19.31 10.80
CA LYS A 529 4.62 20.04 10.36
C LYS A 529 3.34 19.41 10.93
N GLN A 530 3.26 18.08 10.97
CA GLN A 530 2.11 17.39 11.55
C GLN A 530 1.97 17.66 13.05
N LEU A 531 3.07 17.64 13.80
CA LEU A 531 3.07 17.94 15.23
C LEU A 531 2.59 19.38 15.49
N LEU A 532 3.18 20.35 14.80
CA LEU A 532 2.78 21.76 14.90
C LEU A 532 1.31 21.99 14.50
N PHE A 533 0.80 21.26 13.51
CA PHE A 533 -0.61 21.36 13.13
C PHE A 533 -1.55 20.77 14.19
N ASN A 534 -1.17 19.66 14.83
CA ASN A 534 -1.95 19.03 15.89
C ASN A 534 -1.94 19.82 17.21
N GLU A 535 -0.95 20.69 17.44
CA GLU A 535 -0.90 21.57 18.61
C GLU A 535 -1.76 22.82 18.46
N ASN A 536 -1.99 23.26 17.23
CA ASN A 536 -2.78 24.46 16.91
C ASN A 536 -4.27 24.19 16.74
N ASN A 537 -4.71 22.92 16.81
CA ASN A 537 -6.12 22.49 16.76
C ASN A 537 -6.46 21.73 18.04
#